data_AF-A0A6P1AAD2-F1
#
_entry.id   AF-A0A6P1AAD2-F1
#
_cell.length_a   1.000
_cell.length_b   1.000
_cell.length_c   1.000
_cell.angle_alpha   90.00
_cell.angle_beta   90.00
_cell.angle_gamma   90.00
#
_symmetry.space_group_name_H-M   'P 1'
#
loop_
_entity.id
_entity.type
_entity.pdbx_description
1 polymer ?
#
loop_
_entity_poly.entity_id
_entity_poly.type
_entity_poly.pdbx_seq_one_letter_code
_entity_poly.pdbx_strand_id
1 'polypeptide(L)'
;MTKLYYRGMADQNGKPKIGRSARLLGVRPGIDIDIEEMPTGYLNEQGYLLPESKREFQGELVTVAVRNTKGMSVSLSIEGLPAFRRPAKFGGTGKDPLWQIDDQNIIRDLQAVQDSLTHVSILPRVTMSLERYEIALANTQNQWERVD
;
A
#
# COMPACT_ATOMS: atom_id res chain seq x y z
N MET A 1 -21.46 4.41 -8.88
CA MET A 1 -20.24 4.76 -9.65
C MET A 1 -19.08 4.12 -8.94
N THR A 2 -18.25 3.38 -9.68
CA THR A 2 -17.01 2.80 -9.17
C THR A 2 -16.01 3.90 -8.81
N LYS A 3 -15.38 3.86 -7.63
CA LYS A 3 -14.31 4.80 -7.27
C LYS A 3 -12.99 4.19 -7.75
N LEU A 4 -12.23 4.93 -8.55
CA LEU A 4 -10.94 4.50 -9.07
C LEU A 4 -9.80 5.18 -8.31
N TYR A 5 -8.70 4.45 -8.14
CA TYR A 5 -7.46 4.96 -7.58
C TYR A 5 -6.33 4.89 -8.57
N TYR A 6 -5.56 5.96 -8.67
CA TYR A 6 -4.49 6.11 -9.65
C TYR A 6 -3.12 6.19 -8.99
N ARG A 7 -2.11 5.55 -9.59
CA ARG A 7 -0.72 5.64 -9.14
C ARG A 7 0.25 5.41 -10.30
N GLY A 8 1.31 6.22 -10.37
CA GLY A 8 2.45 5.98 -11.27
C GLY A 8 3.37 4.91 -10.69
N MET A 9 3.54 3.79 -11.40
CA MET A 9 4.37 2.66 -10.95
C MET A 9 5.16 2.05 -12.11
N ALA A 10 6.38 1.63 -11.83
CA ALA A 10 7.23 0.96 -12.80
C ALA A 10 6.58 -0.35 -13.28
N ASP A 11 6.69 -0.61 -14.58
CA ASP A 11 6.25 -1.88 -15.17
C ASP A 11 7.28 -2.99 -14.94
N GLN A 12 6.78 -4.20 -14.72
CA GLN A 12 7.52 -5.44 -14.86
C GLN A 12 6.60 -6.48 -15.50
N ASN A 13 6.90 -6.80 -16.77
CA ASN A 13 6.17 -7.80 -17.56
C ASN A 13 4.67 -7.46 -17.72
N GLY A 14 4.34 -6.19 -17.97
CA GLY A 14 2.95 -5.77 -18.21
C GLY A 14 2.13 -5.61 -16.92
N LYS A 15 2.77 -5.56 -15.76
CA LYS A 15 2.15 -5.40 -14.44
C LYS A 15 2.92 -4.39 -13.59
N PRO A 16 2.31 -3.79 -12.55
CA PRO A 16 3.06 -2.98 -11.60
C PRO A 16 4.14 -3.83 -10.92
N LYS A 17 5.38 -3.35 -10.96
CA LYS A 17 6.50 -4.00 -10.28
C LYS A 17 6.32 -3.90 -8.76
N ILE A 18 6.39 -5.02 -8.06
CA ILE A 18 6.26 -5.10 -6.61
C ILE A 18 7.55 -4.66 -5.93
N GLY A 19 7.45 -3.96 -4.80
CA GLY A 19 8.59 -3.73 -3.90
C GLY A 19 8.52 -2.46 -3.05
N ARG A 20 9.52 -2.31 -2.17
CA ARG A 20 9.62 -1.21 -1.19
C ARG A 20 10.12 0.10 -1.80
N SER A 21 9.32 0.73 -2.65
CA SER A 21 9.67 2.00 -3.26
C SER A 21 8.44 2.79 -3.64
N ALA A 22 8.56 4.12 -3.61
CA ALA A 22 7.49 5.00 -4.05
C ALA A 22 7.18 4.88 -5.55
N ARG A 23 8.01 4.20 -6.36
CA ARG A 23 7.74 3.89 -7.78
C ARG A 23 7.16 2.49 -7.99
N LEU A 24 6.95 1.72 -6.93
CA LEU A 24 6.55 0.31 -7.01
C LEU A 24 5.19 0.11 -6.34
N LEU A 25 4.61 -1.07 -6.59
CA LEU A 25 3.47 -1.60 -5.85
C LEU A 25 3.96 -2.07 -4.49
N GLY A 26 3.84 -1.20 -3.49
CA GLY A 26 4.39 -1.39 -2.16
C GLY A 26 4.56 -0.08 -1.40
N VAL A 27 5.23 -0.18 -0.26
CA VAL A 27 5.46 0.92 0.68
C VAL A 27 6.93 0.98 1.08
N ARG A 28 7.39 2.16 1.48
CA ARG A 28 8.69 2.35 2.14
C ARG A 28 8.49 2.33 3.66
N PRO A 29 8.99 1.31 4.38
CA PRO A 29 8.92 1.29 5.84
C PRO A 29 9.58 2.52 6.46
N GLY A 30 8.94 3.12 7.47
CA GLY A 30 9.38 4.35 8.13
C GLY A 30 9.13 5.65 7.36
N ILE A 31 8.62 5.57 6.12
CA ILE A 31 8.26 6.76 5.32
C ILE A 31 6.77 6.71 4.95
N ASP A 32 6.36 5.68 4.22
CA ASP A 32 4.98 5.51 3.74
C ASP A 32 4.11 4.77 4.76
N ILE A 33 4.72 4.01 5.67
CA ILE A 33 4.05 3.26 6.74
C ILE A 33 4.93 3.29 7.99
N ASP A 34 4.34 3.50 9.15
CA ASP A 34 5.07 3.40 10.41
C ASP A 34 5.27 1.93 10.77
N ILE A 35 6.48 1.62 11.25
CA ILE A 35 6.88 0.26 11.62
C ILE A 35 7.40 0.21 13.04
N GLU A 36 7.18 -0.93 13.69
CA GLU A 36 7.71 -1.25 15.01
C GLU A 36 8.28 -2.66 15.01
N GLU A 37 9.32 -2.89 15.83
CA GLU A 37 9.83 -4.23 16.08
C GLU A 37 9.08 -4.83 17.28
N MET A 38 8.43 -5.98 17.08
CA MET A 38 7.66 -6.67 18.12
C MET A 38 8.06 -8.15 18.20
N PRO A 39 8.02 -8.78 19.38
CA PRO A 39 8.20 -10.22 19.49
C PRO A 39 7.19 -10.99 18.64
N THR A 40 7.61 -12.08 18.01
CA THR A 40 6.72 -12.98 17.26
C THR A 40 5.54 -13.47 18.09
N GLY A 41 5.71 -13.69 19.40
CA GLY A 41 4.63 -14.04 20.33
C GLY A 41 3.54 -12.97 20.51
N TYR A 42 3.68 -11.79 19.90
CA TYR A 42 2.64 -10.75 19.88
C TYR A 42 1.70 -10.89 18.68
N LEU A 43 2.06 -11.71 17.68
CA LEU A 43 1.26 -11.92 16.48
C LEU A 43 0.58 -13.29 16.52
N ASN A 44 -0.58 -13.41 15.89
CA ASN A 44 -1.17 -14.72 15.61
C ASN A 44 -0.48 -15.40 14.41
N GLU A 45 -0.85 -16.65 14.13
CA GLU A 45 -0.28 -17.43 13.02
C GLU A 45 -0.46 -16.78 11.64
N GLN A 46 -1.47 -15.91 11.49
CA GLN A 46 -1.70 -15.17 10.26
C GLN A 46 -0.89 -13.86 10.20
N GLY A 47 -0.19 -13.48 11.27
CA GLY A 47 0.61 -12.26 11.36
C GLY A 47 -0.18 -11.03 11.81
N TYR A 48 -1.38 -11.18 12.38
CA TYR A 48 -2.11 -10.06 12.98
C TYR A 48 -1.68 -9.83 14.43
N LEU A 49 -1.62 -8.56 14.84
CA LEU A 49 -1.33 -8.21 16.23
C LEU A 49 -2.43 -8.74 17.16
N LEU A 50 -2.01 -9.50 18.17
CA LEU A 50 -2.89 -10.01 19.21
C LEU A 50 -3.35 -8.88 20.16
N PRO A 51 -4.53 -9.03 20.79
CA PRO A 51 -4.90 -8.21 21.94
C PRO A 51 -3.85 -8.32 23.04
N GLU A 52 -3.62 -7.25 23.80
CA GLU A 52 -2.59 -7.19 24.85
C GLU A 52 -2.64 -8.36 25.84
N SER A 53 -3.84 -8.80 26.24
CA SER A 53 -4.04 -9.92 27.17
C SER A 53 -3.59 -11.30 26.63
N LYS A 54 -3.32 -11.41 25.33
CA LYS A 54 -2.87 -12.63 24.66
C LYS A 54 -1.43 -12.53 24.15
N ARG A 55 -0.76 -11.40 24.38
CA ARG A 55 0.62 -11.19 23.93
C ARG A 55 1.58 -11.88 24.88
N GLU A 56 2.44 -12.72 24.33
CA GLU A 56 3.50 -13.38 25.06
C GLU A 56 4.84 -12.81 24.58
N PHE A 57 5.66 -12.30 25.49
CA PHE A 57 6.98 -11.75 25.15
C PHE A 57 7.95 -12.91 24.89
N GLN A 58 7.85 -13.50 23.71
CA GLN A 58 8.64 -14.65 23.30
C GLN A 58 8.95 -14.62 21.80
N GLY A 59 10.02 -15.34 21.45
CA GLY A 59 10.50 -15.49 20.09
C GLY A 59 11.29 -14.30 19.57
N GLU A 60 11.56 -14.31 18.27
CA GLU A 60 12.37 -13.29 17.61
C GLU A 60 11.58 -11.98 17.42
N LEU A 61 12.30 -10.87 17.21
CA LEU A 61 11.69 -9.61 16.81
C LEU A 61 11.33 -9.65 15.33
N VAL A 62 10.12 -9.18 15.02
CA VAL A 62 9.63 -9.01 13.67
C VAL A 62 9.13 -7.59 13.45
N THR A 63 9.34 -7.08 12.24
CA THR A 63 8.82 -5.80 11.83
C THR A 63 7.30 -5.88 11.62
N VAL A 64 6.59 -4.99 12.28
CA VAL A 64 5.13 -4.84 12.27
C VAL A 64 4.77 -3.54 11.58
N ALA A 65 3.84 -3.58 10.63
CA ALA A 65 3.22 -2.40 10.04
C ALA A 65 2.09 -1.91 10.96
N VAL A 66 2.26 -0.71 11.51
CA VAL A 66 1.32 -0.13 12.47
C VAL A 66 0.14 0.47 11.73
N ARG A 67 -1.07 0.04 12.12
CA ARG A 67 -2.29 0.66 11.58
C ARG A 67 -2.52 2.02 12.22
N ASN A 68 -2.20 3.07 11.47
CA ASN A 68 -2.58 4.46 11.75
C ASN A 68 -3.27 5.14 10.56
N THR A 69 -2.74 6.23 10.03
CA THR A 69 -3.25 6.94 8.84
C THR A 69 -2.34 6.82 7.62
N LYS A 70 -1.16 6.21 7.76
CA LYS A 70 -0.16 6.10 6.70
C LYS A 70 -0.31 4.80 5.90
N GLY A 71 0.03 4.85 4.62
CA GLY A 71 0.02 3.70 3.72
C GLY A 71 0.54 4.04 2.32
N MET A 72 0.28 3.16 1.37
CA MET A 72 0.63 3.40 -0.03
C MET A 72 -0.25 4.51 -0.63
N SER A 73 0.37 5.62 -1.00
CA SER A 73 -0.32 6.76 -1.63
C SER A 73 -0.91 6.42 -3.01
N VAL A 74 -2.17 6.77 -3.20
CA VAL A 74 -2.86 6.77 -4.49
C VAL A 74 -3.66 8.07 -4.63
N SER A 75 -4.14 8.37 -5.84
CA SER A 75 -4.97 9.55 -6.10
C SER A 75 -6.35 9.20 -6.61
N LEU A 76 -7.31 10.09 -6.41
CA LEU A 76 -8.69 9.97 -6.92
C LEU A 76 -8.84 10.33 -8.40
N SER A 77 -7.84 11.00 -8.98
CA SER A 77 -7.80 11.31 -10.40
C SER A 77 -6.36 11.35 -10.89
N ILE A 78 -6.20 11.34 -12.21
CA ILE A 78 -4.88 11.49 -12.84
C ILE A 78 -4.32 12.87 -12.53
N GLU A 79 -5.15 13.91 -12.54
CA GLU A 79 -4.79 15.31 -12.28
C GLU A 79 -4.36 15.54 -10.83
N GLY A 80 -4.89 14.74 -9.89
CA GLY A 80 -4.54 14.78 -8.47
C GLY A 80 -3.15 14.23 -8.15
N LEU A 81 -2.51 13.54 -9.10
CA LEU A 81 -1.14 13.05 -8.92
C LEU A 81 -0.12 14.19 -8.97
N PRO A 82 0.95 14.13 -8.14
CA PRO A 82 2.09 15.03 -8.28
C PRO A 82 2.67 14.96 -9.69
N ALA A 83 3.12 16.09 -10.23
CA ALA A 83 3.62 16.16 -11.62
C ALA A 83 4.71 15.12 -11.92
N PHE A 84 5.65 14.89 -10.99
CA PHE A 84 6.73 13.90 -11.13
C PHE A 84 6.27 12.44 -11.03
N ARG A 85 5.00 12.18 -10.69
CA ARG A 85 4.35 10.85 -10.68
C ARG A 85 3.41 10.62 -11.85
N ARG A 86 3.11 11.67 -12.60
CA ARG A 86 2.18 11.64 -13.72
C ARG A 86 2.96 11.62 -15.04
N PRO A 87 2.65 10.72 -15.99
CA PRO A 87 3.29 10.70 -17.30
C PRO A 87 3.14 12.00 -18.10
N ALA A 88 4.07 12.24 -19.05
CA ALA A 88 4.09 13.44 -19.89
C ALA A 88 2.80 13.66 -20.69
N LYS A 89 2.18 12.59 -21.22
CA LYS A 89 0.90 12.70 -21.96
C LYS A 89 -0.29 13.19 -21.13
N PHE A 90 -0.18 13.10 -19.80
CA PHE A 90 -1.16 13.64 -18.86
C PHE A 90 -0.67 14.96 -18.24
N GLY A 91 0.29 15.65 -18.87
CA GLY A 91 0.81 16.93 -18.38
C GLY A 91 1.65 16.82 -17.10
N GLY A 92 2.40 15.74 -16.94
CA GLY A 92 3.38 15.56 -15.86
C GLY A 92 4.81 15.37 -16.37
N THR A 93 5.71 14.95 -15.48
CA THR A 93 7.14 14.69 -15.74
C THR A 93 7.59 13.29 -15.28
N GLY A 94 6.64 12.46 -14.81
CA GLY A 94 6.87 11.09 -14.38
C GLY A 94 7.30 10.19 -15.54
N LYS A 95 8.19 9.24 -15.21
CA LYS A 95 8.76 8.28 -16.17
C LYS A 95 8.05 6.92 -16.15
N ASP A 96 7.25 6.68 -15.13
CA ASP A 96 6.54 5.42 -14.93
C ASP A 96 5.19 5.42 -15.65
N PRO A 97 4.74 4.27 -16.16
CA PRO A 97 3.35 4.05 -16.57
C PRO A 97 2.36 4.45 -15.47
N LEU A 98 1.15 4.77 -15.91
CA LEU A 98 0.05 5.07 -14.99
C LEU A 98 -0.88 3.86 -14.88
N TRP A 99 -1.24 3.56 -13.64
CA TRP A 99 -2.09 2.44 -13.30
C TRP A 99 -3.32 2.93 -12.54
N GLN A 100 -4.44 2.25 -12.76
CA GLN A 100 -5.67 2.43 -12.00
C GLN A 100 -6.08 1.12 -11.33
N ILE A 101 -6.81 1.22 -10.22
CA ILE A 101 -7.47 0.08 -9.56
C ILE A 101 -8.84 0.52 -9.06
N ASP A 102 -9.81 -0.39 -9.13
CA ASP A 102 -11.14 -0.26 -8.54
C ASP A 102 -11.07 -0.33 -7.00
N ASP A 103 -11.77 0.57 -6.30
CA ASP A 103 -11.88 0.55 -4.83
C ASP A 103 -12.35 -0.80 -4.28
N GLN A 104 -13.19 -1.51 -5.04
CA GLN A 104 -13.73 -2.83 -4.67
C GLN A 104 -12.65 -3.91 -4.62
N ASN A 105 -11.47 -3.65 -5.18
CA ASN A 105 -10.30 -4.54 -5.11
C ASN A 105 -9.40 -4.23 -3.90
N ILE A 106 -9.67 -3.15 -3.16
CA ILE A 106 -8.97 -2.83 -1.90
C ILE A 106 -9.73 -3.46 -0.73
N ILE A 107 -9.49 -4.76 -0.54
CA ILE A 107 -10.26 -5.61 0.38
C ILE A 107 -9.37 -6.36 1.38
N ARG A 108 -10.03 -7.05 2.33
CA ARG A 108 -9.41 -7.94 3.32
C ARG A 108 -8.41 -7.21 4.23
N ASP A 109 -7.13 -7.35 3.95
CA ASP A 109 -6.03 -6.80 4.78
C ASP A 109 -5.74 -5.34 4.47
N LEU A 110 -6.37 -4.78 3.44
CA LEU A 110 -6.21 -3.40 3.02
C LEU A 110 -7.47 -2.58 3.30
N GLN A 111 -7.26 -1.30 3.56
CA GLN A 111 -8.31 -0.30 3.62
C GLN A 111 -7.82 0.96 2.89
N ALA A 112 -8.66 1.53 2.03
CA ALA A 112 -8.41 2.85 1.45
C ALA A 112 -8.99 3.94 2.36
N VAL A 113 -8.15 4.89 2.79
CA VAL A 113 -8.56 6.04 3.58
C VAL A 113 -8.21 7.31 2.82
N GLN A 114 -9.23 8.09 2.48
CA GLN A 114 -9.05 9.40 1.86
C GLN A 114 -8.69 10.43 2.94
N ASP A 115 -7.53 11.07 2.80
CA ASP A 115 -7.02 12.06 3.76
C ASP A 115 -7.09 13.50 3.23
N SER A 116 -7.34 13.70 1.93
CA SER A 116 -7.58 15.00 1.33
C SER A 116 -8.50 14.91 0.12
N LEU A 117 -8.75 16.03 -0.56
CA LEU A 117 -9.61 16.07 -1.76
C LEU A 117 -9.10 15.20 -2.91
N THR A 118 -7.80 14.93 -2.98
CA THR A 118 -7.17 14.20 -4.10
C THR A 118 -6.35 13.00 -3.68
N HIS A 119 -5.97 12.88 -2.40
CA HIS A 119 -5.07 11.85 -1.90
C HIS A 119 -5.79 10.81 -1.05
N VAL A 120 -5.40 9.55 -1.26
CA VAL A 120 -5.88 8.37 -0.55
C VAL A 120 -4.68 7.54 -0.15
N SER A 121 -4.68 7.06 1.09
CA SER A 121 -3.71 6.11 1.60
C SER A 121 -4.33 4.71 1.62
N ILE A 122 -3.75 3.77 0.88
CA ILE A 122 -4.07 2.33 1.02
C ILE A 122 -3.21 1.82 2.18
N LEU A 123 -3.84 1.51 3.31
CA LEU A 123 -3.18 1.20 4.57
C LEU A 123 -3.56 -0.21 5.06
N PRO A 124 -2.81 -0.84 5.98
CA PRO A 124 -3.21 -2.12 6.56
C PRO A 124 -4.53 -1.95 7.34
N ARG A 125 -5.48 -2.86 7.22
CA ARG A 125 -6.78 -2.74 7.92
C ARG A 125 -6.65 -2.78 9.44
N VAL A 126 -5.67 -3.53 9.93
CA VAL A 126 -5.30 -3.69 11.35
C VAL A 126 -3.78 -3.79 11.44
N THR A 127 -3.20 -3.52 12.62
CA THR A 127 -1.77 -3.72 12.83
C THR A 127 -1.41 -5.20 12.59
N MET A 128 -0.42 -5.44 11.75
CA MET A 128 -0.03 -6.77 11.27
C MET A 128 1.47 -6.79 10.92
N SER A 129 2.06 -7.97 10.71
CA SER A 129 3.44 -8.06 10.23
C SER A 129 3.61 -7.26 8.94
N LEU A 130 4.77 -6.62 8.78
CA LEU A 130 5.08 -5.87 7.56
C LEU A 130 4.97 -6.78 6.33
N GLU A 131 5.46 -8.01 6.44
CA GLU A 131 5.37 -9.03 5.38
C GLU A 131 3.91 -9.28 4.95
N ARG A 132 2.98 -9.45 5.91
CA ARG A 132 1.55 -9.64 5.58
C ARG A 132 0.98 -8.47 4.82
N TYR A 133 1.30 -7.25 5.25
CA TYR A 133 0.84 -6.04 4.57
C TYR A 133 1.39 -5.95 3.14
N GLU A 134 2.67 -6.29 2.94
CA GLU A 134 3.30 -6.30 1.62
C GLU A 134 2.73 -7.37 0.70
N ILE A 135 2.45 -8.56 1.23
CA ILE A 135 1.72 -9.62 0.50
C ILE A 135 0.33 -9.14 0.12
N ALA A 136 -0.38 -8.44 1.01
CA ALA A 136 -1.70 -7.90 0.71
C ALA A 136 -1.65 -6.88 -0.44
N LEU A 137 -0.67 -5.97 -0.45
CA LEU A 137 -0.45 -5.06 -1.58
C LEU A 137 -0.11 -5.82 -2.87
N ALA A 138 0.82 -6.77 -2.80
CA ALA A 138 1.23 -7.59 -3.94
C ALA A 138 0.06 -8.39 -4.54
N ASN A 139 -0.85 -8.89 -3.71
CA ASN A 139 -2.04 -9.62 -4.14
C ASN A 139 -3.01 -8.75 -4.97
N THR A 140 -2.90 -7.42 -4.91
CA THR A 140 -3.67 -6.53 -5.79
C THR A 140 -3.08 -6.41 -7.19
N GLN A 141 -1.87 -6.91 -7.46
CA GLN A 141 -1.13 -6.66 -8.71
C GLN A 141 -1.94 -6.92 -9.98
N ASN A 142 -2.73 -7.99 -10.02
CA ASN A 142 -3.54 -8.35 -11.20
C ASN A 142 -4.81 -7.52 -11.37
N GLN A 143 -5.16 -6.70 -10.37
CA GLN A 143 -6.32 -5.81 -10.39
C GLN A 143 -5.95 -4.39 -10.85
N TRP A 144 -4.66 -4.13 -11.06
CA TRP A 144 -4.19 -2.86 -11.61
C TRP A 144 -4.22 -2.89 -13.13
N GLU A 145 -4.93 -1.93 -13.70
CA GLU A 145 -5.05 -1.73 -15.13
C GLU A 145 -4.19 -0.57 -15.58
N ARG A 146 -3.52 -0.72 -16.72
CA ARG A 146 -2.73 0.34 -17.31
C ARG A 146 -3.65 1.32 -18.05
N VAL A 147 -3.52 2.61 -17.76
CA VAL A 147 -4.40 3.68 -18.30
C VAL A 147 -3.70 4.57 -19.33
N ASP A 148 -2.48 4.21 -19.68
CA ASP A 148 -1.55 5.07 -20.39
C ASP A 148 -1.18 4.44 -21.73
#